data_AF-A0A3L7Q3T3-F1
#
_entry.id   AF-A0A3L7Q3T3-F1
#
_cell.length_a   1.000
_cell.length_b   1.000
_cell.length_c   1.000
_cell.angle_alpha   90.00
_cell.angle_beta   90.00
_cell.angle_gamma   90.00
#
_symmetry.space_group_name_H-M   'P 1'
#
loop_
_entity.id
_entity.type
_entity.pdbx_description
1 polymer ?
#
loop_
_entity_poly.entity_id
_entity_poly.type
_entity_poly.pdbx_seq_one_letter_code
_entity_poly.pdbx_strand_id
1 'polypeptide(L)' 'MSIDKSLRGGSRLARTRNVLTRDERIVKMKETEKWKDETSPFGLPKLRVIKPTVGKKKKKTAEEDKEKDKKDKKGKK' A
#
# COMPACT_ATOMS: atom_id res chain seq x y z
N MET A 1 -17.99 19.76 26.25
CA MET A 1 -18.97 20.38 25.33
C MET A 1 -19.59 19.29 24.47
N SER A 2 -20.90 19.07 24.63
CA SER A 2 -21.70 18.05 23.96
C SER A 2 -22.13 18.54 22.58
N ILE A 3 -21.83 17.77 21.54
CA ILE A 3 -22.35 18.00 20.18
C ILE A 3 -23.77 17.41 20.11
N ASP A 4 -24.71 18.22 19.60
CA ASP A 4 -26.09 17.79 19.33
C ASP A 4 -26.15 16.64 18.31
N LYS A 5 -27.16 15.76 18.42
CA LYS A 5 -27.26 14.57 17.55
C LYS A 5 -27.37 14.93 16.06
N SER A 6 -28.01 16.06 15.72
CA SER A 6 -28.16 16.53 14.35
C SER A 6 -26.86 17.07 13.72
N LEU A 7 -25.90 17.48 14.56
CA LEU A 7 -24.60 18.02 14.16
C LEU A 7 -23.51 16.94 14.04
N ARG A 8 -23.84 15.66 14.23
CA ARG A 8 -22.89 14.55 14.04
C ARG A 8 -22.76 14.23 12.55
N GLY A 9 -21.75 14.81 11.92
CA GLY A 9 -21.34 14.44 10.55
C GLY A 9 -21.07 12.93 10.43
N GLY A 10 -21.59 12.32 9.36
CA GLY A 10 -21.49 10.88 9.10
C GLY A 10 -20.04 10.37 9.08
N SER A 11 -19.86 9.16 9.60
CA SER A 11 -18.60 8.40 9.68
C SER A 11 -17.61 8.81 10.80
N ARG A 12 -17.81 8.21 11.99
CA ARG A 12 -16.89 8.26 13.16
C ARG A 12 -15.68 7.30 13.04
N LEU A 13 -15.04 7.22 11.87
CA LEU A 13 -13.75 6.58 11.53
C LEU A 13 -13.94 5.85 10.19
N ALA A 14 -13.31 6.36 9.13
CA ALA A 14 -13.07 5.61 7.90
C ALA A 14 -12.04 4.51 8.20
N ARG A 15 -12.48 3.41 8.83
CA ARG A 15 -11.61 2.26 9.10
C ARG A 15 -11.18 1.66 7.77
N THR A 16 -9.90 1.35 7.67
CA THR A 16 -9.38 0.54 6.56
C THR A 16 -10.11 -0.80 6.52
N ARG A 17 -10.54 -1.24 5.33
CA ARG A 17 -11.09 -2.59 5.14
C ARG A 17 -10.02 -3.65 5.42
N ASN A 18 -10.46 -4.85 5.79
CA ASN A 18 -9.56 -5.98 6.08
C ASN A 18 -9.15 -6.74 4.81
N VAL A 19 -10.03 -6.78 3.80
CA VAL A 19 -9.86 -7.53 2.55
C VAL A 19 -10.00 -6.58 1.37
N LEU A 20 -9.13 -6.76 0.37
CA LEU A 20 -9.17 -6.03 -0.90
C LEU A 20 -10.47 -6.30 -1.67
N THR A 21 -10.91 -5.33 -2.48
CA THR A 21 -12.03 -5.55 -3.41
C THR A 21 -11.65 -6.61 -4.43
N ARG A 22 -12.65 -7.14 -5.15
CA ARG A 22 -12.42 -8.16 -6.19
C ARG A 22 -11.42 -7.68 -7.26
N ASP A 23 -11.57 -6.45 -7.73
CA ASP A 23 -10.70 -5.88 -8.78
C ASP A 23 -9.28 -5.69 -8.25
N GLU A 24 -9.13 -5.16 -7.03
CA GLU A 24 -7.84 -5.05 -6.34
C GLU A 24 -7.17 -6.43 -6.15
N ARG A 25 -7.95 -7.48 -5.91
CA ARG A 25 -7.43 -8.85 -5.81
C ARG A 25 -6.94 -9.39 -7.14
N ILE A 26 -7.65 -9.15 -8.23
CA ILE A 26 -7.23 -9.56 -9.58
C ILE A 26 -5.90 -8.89 -9.92
N VAL A 27 -5.78 -7.58 -9.71
CA VAL A 27 -4.54 -6.83 -9.95
C VAL A 27 -3.39 -7.43 -9.15
N LYS A 28 -3.57 -7.67 -7.85
CA LYS A 28 -2.54 -8.26 -6.99
C LYS A 28 -2.20 -9.71 -7.36
N MET A 29 -3.15 -10.48 -7.87
CA MET A 29 -2.90 -11.84 -8.38
C MET A 29 -2.16 -11.82 -9.72
N LYS A 30 -2.39 -10.80 -10.56
CA LYS A 30 -1.61 -10.55 -11.79
C LYS A 30 -0.16 -10.18 -11.45
N GLU A 31 0.06 -9.29 -10.48
CA GLU A 31 1.41 -8.94 -9.98
C GLU A 31 2.21 -10.14 -9.44
N THR A 32 1.51 -11.15 -8.90
CA THR A 32 2.12 -12.35 -8.33
C THR A 32 2.11 -13.55 -9.28
N GLU A 33 1.77 -13.34 -10.56
CA GLU A 33 1.71 -14.36 -11.62
C GLU A 33 0.78 -15.56 -11.32
N LYS A 34 -0.13 -15.40 -10.35
CA LYS A 34 -1.11 -16.43 -9.96
C LYS A 34 -2.42 -16.31 -10.70
N TRP A 35 -2.63 -15.20 -11.40
CA TRP A 35 -3.81 -14.97 -12.22
C TRP A 35 -3.62 -15.54 -13.62
N LYS A 36 -4.59 -16.33 -14.10
CA LYS A 36 -4.71 -16.72 -15.52
C LYS A 36 -5.96 -16.08 -16.09
N ASP A 37 -5.94 -15.62 -17.33
CA ASP A 37 -7.08 -14.89 -17.93
C ASP A 37 -8.34 -15.75 -18.12
N GLU A 38 -8.18 -17.08 -18.17
CA GLU A 38 -9.29 -18.04 -18.17
C GLU A 38 -9.90 -18.28 -16.78
N THR A 39 -9.31 -17.72 -15.72
CA THR A 39 -9.78 -17.90 -14.35
C THR A 39 -11.02 -17.06 -14.10
N SER A 40 -12.05 -17.68 -13.53
CA SER A 40 -13.27 -16.95 -13.17
C SER A 40 -12.97 -15.81 -12.18
N PRO A 41 -13.54 -14.60 -12.40
CA PRO A 41 -13.45 -13.50 -11.46
C PRO A 41 -14.16 -13.75 -10.12
N PHE A 42 -14.94 -14.83 -10.01
CA PHE A 42 -15.69 -15.20 -8.82
C PHE A 42 -14.94 -16.25 -7.98
N GLY A 43 -15.17 -16.27 -6.68
CA GLY A 43 -14.54 -17.27 -5.78
C GLY A 43 -13.06 -17.02 -5.46
N LEU A 44 -12.53 -15.82 -5.72
CA LEU A 44 -11.12 -15.51 -5.49
C LEU A 44 -10.71 -15.67 -4.01
N PRO A 45 -9.45 -16.05 -3.73
CA PRO A 45 -8.88 -16.05 -2.39
C PRO A 45 -8.95 -14.68 -1.70
N LYS A 46 -9.13 -14.65 -0.38
CA LYS A 46 -9.18 -13.41 0.40
C LYS A 46 -7.77 -12.83 0.56
N LEU A 47 -7.49 -11.68 -0.05
CA LEU A 47 -6.21 -11.00 0.10
C LEU A 47 -6.33 -9.80 1.05
N ARG A 48 -5.48 -9.76 2.06
CA ARG A 48 -5.44 -8.70 3.06
C ARG A 48 -4.86 -7.40 2.47
N VAL A 49 -5.38 -6.27 2.94
CA VAL A 49 -4.79 -4.93 2.71
C VAL A 49 -3.42 -4.86 3.40
N ILE A 50 -2.35 -4.65 2.63
CA ILE A 50 -1.02 -4.45 3.19
C ILE A 50 -0.98 -3.05 3.77
N LYS A 51 -0.77 -2.95 5.09
CA LYS A 51 -0.56 -1.67 5.77
C LYS A 51 0.95 -1.39 5.75
N PRO A 52 1.45 -0.49 4.89
CA PRO A 52 2.86 -0.11 4.95
C PRO A 52 3.13 0.49 6.34
N THR A 53 4.09 -0.07 7.07
CA THR A 53 4.57 0.52 8.32
C THR A 53 5.46 1.71 7.98
N VAL A 54 4.84 2.87 7.77
CA VAL A 54 5.55 4.14 7.62
C VAL A 54 6.34 4.38 8.91
N GLY A 55 7.67 4.16 8.89
CA GLY A 55 8.55 4.47 10.03
C GLY A 55 9.62 3.46 10.41
N LYS A 56 9.73 2.27 9.79
CA LYS A 56 10.93 1.44 10.01
C LYS A 56 12.11 2.01 9.22
N LYS A 57 12.92 2.84 9.87
CA LYS A 57 14.26 3.23 9.37
C LYS A 57 15.02 1.94 9.03
N LYS A 58 15.33 1.73 7.75
CA LYS A 58 16.28 0.69 7.35
C LYS A 58 17.61 1.03 8.03
N LYS A 59 18.16 0.11 8.83
CA LYS A 59 19.60 0.13 9.11
C LYS A 59 20.27 -0.04 7.75
N LYS A 60 20.88 1.03 7.24
CA LYS A 60 21.69 1.00 6.03
C LYS A 60 22.83 0.00 6.26
N THR A 61 22.88 -1.08 5.49
CA THR A 61 24.14 -1.79 5.24
C THR A 61 25.04 -0.85 4.44
N ALA A 62 26.32 -0.81 4.81
CA ALA A 62 27.27 0.28 4.55
C ALA A 62 27.77 0.40 3.09
N GLU A 63 27.06 -0.15 2.10
CA GLU A 63 27.59 -0.25 0.73
C GLU A 63 26.93 0.69 -0.29
N GLU A 64 25.70 1.15 -0.06
CA GLU A 64 24.99 2.03 -1.03
C GLU A 64 25.30 3.54 -0.88
N ASP A 65 26.06 3.96 0.13
CA ASP A 65 26.30 5.41 0.40
C ASP A 65 27.40 6.00 -0.49
N LYS A 66 28.26 5.19 -1.12
CA LYS A 66 29.34 5.69 -2.00
C LYS A 66 28.90 6.03 -3.43
N GLU A 67 27.75 5.53 -3.89
CA GLU A 67 27.32 5.70 -5.28
C GLU A 67 26.46 6.95 -5.49
N LYS A 68 25.77 7.44 -4.45
CA LYS A 68 24.93 8.65 -4.56
C LYS A 68 25.74 9.94 -4.51
N ASP A 69 26.81 10.01 -3.73
CA ASP A 69 27.67 11.20 -3.62
C ASP A 69 28.39 11.59 -4.93
N LYS A 70 28.68 10.62 -5.81
CA LYS A 70 29.29 10.89 -7.13
C LYS A 70 28.29 11.42 -8.16
N LYS A 71 26.99 11.10 -8.04
CA LYS A 71 25.98 11.50 -9.02
C LYS A 71 25.53 12.96 -8.80
N ASP A 72 25.42 13.38 -7.55
CA ASP A 72 25.07 14.76 -7.19
C ASP A 72 26.18 15.77 -7.53
N LYS A 73 27.46 15.36 -7.50
CA LYS A 73 28.59 16.23 -7.92
C LYS A 73 28.74 16.38 -9.45
N LYS A 74 28.18 15.47 -10.25
CA LYS A 74 28.29 15.51 -11.73
C LYS A 74 27.17 16.33 -12.39
N GLY A 75 26.07 16.62 -11.68
CA GLY A 75 24.97 17.46 -12.17
C GLY A 75 25.12 18.96 -11.87
N LYS A 76 26.23 19.38 -11.24
CA LYS A 76 26.48 20.78 -10.83
C LYS A 76 27.78 21.35 -11.42
N LYS A 77 28.21 20.85 -12.58
CA LYS A 77 29.25 21.47 -13.40
C LYS A 77 28.67 21.84 -14.75
#